data_AF-A0A223LXE1-F1
#
_entry.id   AF-A0A223LXE1-F1
#
_cell.length_a   1.000
_cell.length_b   1.000
_cell.length_c   1.000
_cell.angle_alpha   90.00
_cell.angle_beta   90.00
_cell.angle_gamma   90.00
#
_symmetry.space_group_name_H-M   'P 1'
#
loop_
_entity.id
_entity.type
_entity.pdbx_description
1 polymer ?
#
loop_
_entity_poly.entity_id
_entity_poly.type
_entity_poly.pdbx_seq_one_letter_code
_entity_poly.pdbx_strand_id
1 'polypeptide(L)'
;NAFSGSGGLIELNIMLTAVSSLPESILGGLESLKANDNRELKKLPPPQLFTSLCKAELTYSWHCCAFNINRSRPRWHEQCSLPEAQDSFHHHFWMHCNSSNCSCTPMPDIFNPCEDIMTAPPLRVLIWFISVLALLGNSVVLLVLLGSRAKLTVPRFLMCHLAFADLCMGVYLVAIATMDILTRGQYYNFASDWQMGLGCSTAGFFTVFASELSIFTLTAITLERWHTITHALRLDRKLRLRHACVVMSVGWGFAFLSALLPTVGVSSYGKVSICLPMDVEKLKSQVYVVTLLLLNVLAFLTVCVCYLSIYLTVRNPSSAPAHAA
;
A
#
# COMPACT_ATOMS: atom_id res chain seq x y z
N ASN A 1 -10.66 -30.26 -19.38
CA ASN A 1 -11.68 -29.23 -19.04
C ASN A 1 -12.49 -29.69 -17.83
N ALA A 2 -12.21 -29.14 -16.65
CA ALA A 2 -12.82 -29.60 -15.38
C ALA A 2 -14.35 -29.37 -15.29
N PHE A 3 -14.92 -28.56 -16.18
CA PHE A 3 -16.34 -28.14 -16.17
C PHE A 3 -17.16 -28.64 -17.37
N SER A 4 -16.66 -29.64 -18.10
CA SER A 4 -17.38 -30.21 -19.24
C SER A 4 -18.60 -30.99 -18.76
N GLY A 5 -19.81 -30.53 -19.06
CA GLY A 5 -21.08 -31.19 -18.71
C GLY A 5 -21.81 -30.64 -17.47
N SER A 6 -21.31 -29.58 -16.85
CA SER A 6 -21.82 -29.03 -15.58
C SER A 6 -23.00 -28.04 -15.72
N GLY A 7 -23.85 -28.18 -16.74
CA GLY A 7 -25.01 -27.30 -16.92
C GLY A 7 -26.02 -27.50 -15.79
N GLY A 8 -26.26 -26.46 -14.98
CA GLY A 8 -27.16 -26.51 -13.82
C GLY A 8 -26.46 -26.54 -12.44
N LEU A 9 -25.18 -26.18 -12.37
CA LEU A 9 -24.47 -26.05 -11.10
C LEU A 9 -25.01 -24.85 -10.29
N ILE A 10 -25.53 -25.12 -9.08
CA ILE A 10 -26.12 -24.09 -8.19
C ILE A 10 -25.05 -23.49 -7.27
N GLU A 11 -24.11 -24.29 -6.77
CA GLU A 11 -23.00 -23.85 -5.93
C GLU A 11 -21.66 -24.27 -6.56
N LEU A 12 -20.75 -23.31 -6.71
CA LEU A 12 -19.39 -23.53 -7.20
C LEU A 12 -18.40 -23.13 -6.12
N ASN A 13 -17.65 -24.11 -5.65
CA ASN A 13 -16.57 -23.93 -4.70
C ASN A 13 -15.23 -24.21 -5.38
N ILE A 14 -14.42 -23.17 -5.54
CA ILE A 14 -13.07 -23.18 -6.12
C ILE A 14 -12.05 -22.54 -5.17
N MET A 15 -12.33 -22.59 -3.86
CA MET A 15 -11.43 -22.13 -2.81
C MET A 15 -10.09 -22.88 -2.89
N LEU A 16 -8.97 -22.18 -2.68
CA LEU A 16 -7.61 -22.75 -2.72
C LEU A 16 -7.23 -23.49 -4.02
N THR A 17 -7.95 -23.26 -5.12
CA THR A 17 -7.63 -23.83 -6.42
C THR A 17 -6.82 -22.86 -7.30
N ALA A 18 -6.23 -23.36 -8.38
CA ALA A 18 -5.53 -22.57 -9.39
C ALA A 18 -6.42 -22.24 -10.61
N VAL A 19 -7.75 -22.22 -10.43
CA VAL A 19 -8.69 -21.91 -11.51
C VAL A 19 -8.57 -20.43 -11.86
N SER A 20 -8.14 -20.13 -13.08
CA SER A 20 -7.90 -18.76 -13.56
C SER A 20 -9.07 -18.16 -14.35
N SER A 21 -10.01 -18.97 -14.80
CA SER A 21 -11.18 -18.54 -15.58
C SER A 21 -12.39 -19.43 -15.31
N LEU A 22 -13.58 -18.82 -15.39
CA LEU A 22 -14.85 -19.51 -15.23
C LEU A 22 -15.52 -19.66 -16.60
N PRO A 23 -15.97 -20.87 -16.99
CA PRO A 23 -16.67 -21.06 -18.26
C PRO A 23 -18.07 -20.46 -18.23
N GLU A 24 -18.48 -19.80 -19.32
CA GLU A 24 -19.77 -19.11 -19.38
C GLU A 24 -20.99 -20.05 -19.22
N SER A 25 -20.83 -21.31 -19.62
CA SER A 25 -21.90 -22.33 -19.62
C SER A 25 -22.45 -22.67 -18.23
N ILE A 26 -21.73 -22.36 -17.16
CA ILE A 26 -22.14 -22.67 -15.77
C ILE A 26 -22.62 -21.44 -15.00
N LEU A 27 -22.49 -20.23 -15.55
CA LEU A 27 -22.69 -18.99 -14.80
C LEU A 27 -24.15 -18.61 -14.61
N GLY A 28 -25.01 -18.92 -15.59
CA GLY A 28 -26.42 -18.51 -15.56
C GLY A 28 -27.23 -19.15 -14.43
N GLY A 29 -26.94 -20.40 -14.08
CA GLY A 29 -27.63 -21.13 -13.01
C GLY A 29 -26.98 -21.02 -11.63
N LEU A 30 -25.85 -20.31 -11.52
CA LEU A 30 -25.04 -20.30 -10.31
C LEU A 30 -25.63 -19.35 -9.27
N GLU A 31 -25.97 -19.86 -8.08
CA GLU A 31 -26.50 -19.08 -6.96
C GLU A 31 -25.42 -18.72 -5.93
N SER A 32 -24.42 -19.59 -5.73
CA SER A 32 -23.30 -19.34 -4.82
C SER A 32 -21.95 -19.63 -5.45
N LEU A 33 -21.04 -18.65 -5.35
CA LEU A 33 -19.64 -18.75 -5.79
C LEU A 33 -18.71 -18.55 -4.60
N LYS A 34 -17.89 -19.55 -4.29
CA LYS A 34 -16.82 -19.46 -3.29
C LYS A 34 -15.46 -19.62 -3.96
N ALA A 35 -14.71 -18.54 -4.00
CA ALA A 35 -13.39 -18.40 -4.60
C ALA A 35 -12.44 -17.61 -3.68
N ASN A 36 -12.60 -17.72 -2.36
CA ASN A 36 -11.62 -17.20 -1.42
C ASN A 36 -10.27 -17.95 -1.58
N ASP A 37 -9.17 -17.24 -1.31
CA ASP A 37 -7.80 -17.71 -1.49
C ASP A 37 -7.41 -18.25 -2.89
N ASN A 38 -8.25 -18.04 -3.92
CA ASN A 38 -7.89 -18.31 -5.30
C ASN A 38 -7.25 -17.06 -5.93
N ARG A 39 -5.92 -17.03 -5.92
CA ARG A 39 -5.10 -15.91 -6.43
C ARG A 39 -4.95 -15.90 -7.95
N GLU A 40 -5.31 -16.99 -8.61
CA GLU A 40 -5.21 -17.11 -10.07
C GLU A 40 -6.47 -16.57 -10.77
N LEU A 41 -7.61 -16.52 -10.07
CA LEU A 41 -8.84 -15.89 -10.55
C LEU A 41 -8.75 -14.36 -10.46
N LYS A 42 -7.95 -13.76 -11.35
CA LYS A 42 -7.69 -12.31 -11.35
C LYS A 42 -8.85 -11.52 -11.96
N LYS A 43 -9.49 -12.08 -12.99
CA LYS A 43 -10.60 -11.46 -13.73
C LYS A 43 -11.84 -12.34 -13.66
N LEU A 44 -12.99 -11.71 -13.47
CA LEU A 44 -14.29 -12.39 -13.55
C LEU A 44 -14.92 -12.13 -14.91
N PRO A 45 -15.74 -13.08 -15.41
CA PRO A 45 -16.62 -12.84 -16.54
C PRO A 45 -17.58 -11.67 -16.26
N PRO A 46 -18.16 -11.06 -17.32
CA PRO A 46 -19.10 -9.95 -17.16
C PRO A 46 -20.26 -10.30 -16.20
N PRO A 47 -20.66 -9.40 -15.28
CA PRO A 47 -21.73 -9.65 -14.29
C PRO A 47 -23.05 -10.08 -14.92
N GLN A 48 -23.31 -9.71 -16.17
CA GLN A 48 -24.54 -10.04 -16.91
C GLN A 48 -24.73 -11.54 -17.11
N LEU A 49 -23.65 -12.33 -17.10
CA LEU A 49 -23.71 -13.79 -17.22
C LEU A 49 -24.15 -14.48 -15.91
N PHE A 50 -24.06 -13.77 -14.79
CA PHE A 50 -24.46 -14.26 -13.47
C PHE A 50 -25.91 -13.87 -13.18
N THR A 51 -26.87 -14.56 -13.80
CA THR A 51 -28.30 -14.21 -13.70
C THR A 51 -28.94 -14.56 -12.36
N SER A 52 -28.44 -15.60 -11.69
CA SER A 52 -29.00 -16.13 -10.43
C SER A 52 -28.06 -15.98 -9.21
N LEU A 53 -26.88 -15.38 -9.39
CA LEU A 53 -25.87 -15.32 -8.34
C LEU A 53 -26.31 -14.40 -7.20
N CYS A 54 -26.40 -14.96 -6.00
CA CYS A 54 -26.81 -14.23 -4.80
C CYS A 54 -25.70 -14.17 -3.74
N LYS A 55 -24.84 -15.21 -3.63
CA LYS A 55 -23.75 -15.23 -2.65
C LYS A 55 -22.38 -15.39 -3.33
N ALA A 56 -21.49 -14.43 -3.15
CA ALA A 56 -20.12 -14.46 -3.66
C ALA A 56 -19.09 -14.24 -2.53
N GLU A 57 -18.24 -15.23 -2.31
CA GLU A 57 -17.08 -15.14 -1.41
C GLU A 57 -15.82 -15.18 -2.27
N LEU A 58 -15.19 -14.04 -2.50
CA LEU A 58 -14.11 -13.84 -3.47
C LEU A 58 -12.81 -13.48 -2.76
N THR A 59 -11.70 -13.54 -3.49
CA THR A 59 -10.38 -13.17 -2.95
C THR A 59 -10.15 -11.65 -2.97
N TYR A 60 -10.75 -10.95 -3.93
CA TYR A 60 -10.44 -9.55 -4.23
C TYR A 60 -11.68 -8.66 -4.13
N SER A 61 -11.57 -7.50 -3.47
CA SER A 61 -12.71 -6.61 -3.23
C SER A 61 -13.21 -5.90 -4.49
N TRP A 62 -12.34 -5.63 -5.48
CA TRP A 62 -12.73 -5.01 -6.75
C TRP A 62 -13.68 -5.89 -7.57
N HIS A 63 -13.69 -7.20 -7.35
CA HIS A 63 -14.68 -8.07 -7.98
C HIS A 63 -16.10 -7.73 -7.52
N CYS A 64 -16.29 -7.37 -6.24
CA CYS A 64 -17.59 -6.98 -5.72
C CYS A 64 -18.08 -5.61 -6.21
N CYS A 65 -17.20 -4.76 -6.76
CA CYS A 65 -17.60 -3.48 -7.37
C CYS A 65 -18.56 -3.66 -8.54
N ALA A 66 -18.37 -4.71 -9.34
CA ALA A 66 -19.21 -5.00 -10.50
C ALA A 66 -20.56 -5.66 -10.10
N PHE A 67 -20.59 -6.34 -8.95
CA PHE A 67 -21.80 -7.00 -8.43
C PHE A 67 -22.67 -6.07 -7.59
N ASN A 68 -22.22 -4.85 -7.29
CA ASN A 68 -22.84 -3.85 -6.42
C ASN A 68 -24.26 -4.23 -5.93
N ILE A 69 -24.27 -5.01 -4.86
CA ILE A 69 -25.45 -5.67 -4.28
C ILE A 69 -26.42 -4.68 -3.60
N ASN A 70 -26.13 -3.38 -3.65
CA ASN A 70 -27.15 -2.36 -3.50
C ASN A 70 -27.74 -2.04 -4.87
N ARG A 71 -28.75 -2.82 -5.28
CA ARG A 71 -29.73 -2.37 -6.28
C ARG A 71 -30.40 -1.09 -5.79
N SER A 72 -29.86 0.06 -6.15
CA SER A 72 -30.66 1.27 -6.40
C SER A 72 -31.40 1.09 -7.74
N ARG A 73 -32.33 0.11 -7.79
CA ARG A 73 -33.40 0.07 -8.81
C ARG A 73 -34.73 0.35 -8.12
N PRO A 74 -35.20 1.61 -8.06
CA PRO A 74 -36.47 1.97 -7.44
C PRO A 74 -37.63 1.76 -8.42
N ARG A 75 -37.86 0.54 -8.93
CA ARG A 75 -38.97 0.35 -9.90
C ARG A 75 -39.92 -0.83 -9.69
N TRP A 76 -39.77 -1.64 -8.64
CA TRP A 76 -40.61 -2.84 -8.48
C TRP A 76 -41.10 -3.09 -7.04
N HIS A 77 -41.08 -2.06 -6.19
CA HIS A 77 -41.44 -2.22 -4.77
C HIS A 77 -42.94 -2.37 -4.49
N GLU A 78 -43.83 -2.09 -5.45
CA GLU A 78 -45.29 -2.20 -5.22
C GLU A 78 -45.84 -3.63 -5.38
N GLN A 79 -45.17 -4.53 -6.10
CA GLN A 79 -45.66 -5.91 -6.25
C GLN A 79 -45.22 -6.87 -5.13
N CYS A 80 -44.20 -6.54 -4.32
CA CYS A 80 -43.77 -7.38 -3.19
C CYS A 80 -44.50 -7.08 -1.86
N SER A 81 -45.38 -6.09 -1.81
CA SER A 81 -46.12 -5.67 -0.60
C SER A 81 -47.59 -6.11 -0.58
N LEU A 82 -48.04 -6.87 -1.58
CA LEU A 82 -49.40 -7.42 -1.63
C LEU A 82 -49.47 -8.74 -0.82
N PRO A 83 -50.45 -8.90 0.11
CA PRO A 83 -50.59 -10.11 0.94
C PRO A 83 -50.91 -11.40 0.18
N GLU A 84 -51.18 -11.33 -1.13
CA GLU A 84 -51.64 -12.45 -1.97
C GLU A 84 -50.49 -13.25 -2.63
N ALA A 85 -49.22 -12.92 -2.37
CA ALA A 85 -48.07 -13.68 -2.88
C ALA A 85 -47.77 -14.97 -2.08
N GLN A 86 -48.79 -15.56 -1.46
CA GLN A 86 -48.73 -16.79 -0.68
C GLN A 86 -49.61 -17.90 -1.26
N ASP A 87 -49.92 -17.83 -2.56
CA ASP A 87 -50.59 -18.94 -3.26
C ASP A 87 -49.69 -19.64 -4.28
N SER A 88 -49.86 -20.94 -4.33
CA SER A 88 -48.84 -21.98 -4.48
C SER A 88 -48.41 -22.28 -5.93
N PHE A 89 -48.14 -21.27 -6.76
CA PHE A 89 -47.80 -21.54 -8.18
C PHE A 89 -46.61 -20.79 -8.81
N HIS A 90 -45.83 -20.01 -8.05
CA HIS A 90 -44.64 -19.34 -8.62
C HIS A 90 -43.42 -19.38 -7.68
N HIS A 91 -42.81 -20.56 -7.54
CA HIS A 91 -41.52 -20.73 -6.85
C HIS A 91 -40.39 -19.87 -7.45
N HIS A 92 -40.48 -19.53 -8.74
CA HIS A 92 -39.53 -18.67 -9.45
C HIS A 92 -39.64 -17.18 -9.07
N PHE A 93 -40.82 -16.73 -8.62
CA PHE A 93 -41.07 -15.32 -8.30
C PHE A 93 -40.65 -14.95 -6.87
N TRP A 94 -40.72 -15.92 -5.95
CA TRP A 94 -40.34 -15.73 -4.54
C TRP A 94 -38.82 -15.56 -4.33
N MET A 95 -37.99 -16.20 -5.16
CA MET A 95 -36.53 -15.98 -5.17
C MET A 95 -36.15 -14.54 -5.54
N HIS A 96 -36.99 -13.83 -6.31
CA HIS A 96 -36.72 -12.45 -6.72
C HIS A 96 -37.14 -11.38 -5.69
N CYS A 97 -38.14 -11.64 -4.83
CA CYS A 97 -38.50 -10.70 -3.74
C CYS A 97 -37.67 -10.92 -2.45
N ASN A 98 -37.02 -12.07 -2.25
CA ASN A 98 -36.14 -12.30 -1.09
C ASN A 98 -34.70 -11.77 -1.33
N SER A 99 -34.59 -10.56 -1.88
CA SER A 99 -33.32 -9.87 -2.17
C SER A 99 -32.57 -9.39 -0.92
N SER A 100 -33.05 -9.75 0.28
CA SER A 100 -32.51 -9.33 1.58
C SER A 100 -31.19 -10.00 1.95
N ASN A 101 -30.80 -11.09 1.28
CA ASN A 101 -29.67 -11.95 1.69
C ASN A 101 -28.56 -12.15 0.65
N CYS A 102 -28.59 -11.43 -0.47
CA CYS A 102 -27.48 -11.50 -1.42
C CYS A 102 -26.27 -10.74 -0.85
N SER A 103 -25.09 -11.34 -0.91
CA SER A 103 -23.86 -10.77 -0.35
C SER A 103 -22.65 -11.06 -1.22
N CYS A 104 -21.76 -10.07 -1.34
CA CYS A 104 -20.46 -10.21 -1.98
C CYS A 104 -19.39 -9.77 -0.99
N THR A 105 -18.39 -10.62 -0.79
CA THR A 105 -17.29 -10.41 0.15
C THR A 105 -15.95 -10.70 -0.56
N PRO A 106 -14.87 -9.96 -0.24
CA PRO A 106 -14.82 -8.80 0.66
C PRO A 106 -15.44 -7.54 0.04
N MET A 107 -16.09 -6.72 0.86
CA MET A 107 -16.64 -5.44 0.40
C MET A 107 -15.51 -4.44 0.10
N PRO A 108 -15.66 -3.58 -0.92
CA PRO A 108 -14.75 -2.47 -1.17
C PRO A 108 -14.63 -1.55 0.04
N ASP A 109 -13.42 -1.05 0.30
CA ASP A 109 -13.10 -0.17 1.44
C ASP A 109 -12.29 1.05 0.97
N ILE A 110 -11.90 1.92 1.90
CA ILE A 110 -11.15 3.16 1.59
C ILE A 110 -9.76 2.83 0.97
N PHE A 111 -9.21 1.66 1.29
CA PHE A 111 -7.92 1.22 0.75
C PHE A 111 -8.05 0.50 -0.60
N ASN A 112 -9.24 0.00 -0.93
CA ASN A 112 -9.58 -0.67 -2.19
C ASN A 112 -10.91 -0.13 -2.74
N PRO A 113 -10.94 1.14 -3.22
CA PRO A 113 -12.13 1.77 -3.75
C PRO A 113 -12.49 1.25 -5.15
N CYS A 114 -13.74 1.44 -5.58
CA CYS A 114 -14.21 1.02 -6.91
C CYS A 114 -13.92 2.04 -8.02
N GLU A 115 -14.08 3.34 -7.72
CA GLU A 115 -14.09 4.39 -8.75
C GLU A 115 -12.74 5.07 -8.89
N ASP A 116 -12.21 5.61 -7.77
CA ASP A 116 -11.02 6.45 -7.73
C ASP A 116 -10.09 6.01 -6.60
N ILE A 117 -8.78 5.89 -6.87
CA ILE A 117 -7.76 5.55 -5.86
C ILE A 117 -7.77 6.60 -4.73
N MET A 118 -7.85 7.88 -5.10
CA MET A 118 -7.95 9.00 -4.17
C MET A 118 -9.37 9.56 -4.19
N THR A 119 -10.27 9.00 -3.38
CA THR A 119 -11.70 9.35 -3.42
C THR A 119 -11.96 10.86 -3.22
N ALA A 120 -11.22 11.52 -2.32
CA ALA A 120 -11.43 12.93 -2.00
C ALA A 120 -10.69 13.90 -2.96
N PRO A 121 -11.39 14.87 -3.61
CA PRO A 121 -10.75 15.91 -4.42
C PRO A 121 -9.58 16.67 -3.76
N PRO A 122 -9.65 17.09 -2.48
CA PRO A 122 -8.51 17.79 -1.86
C PRO A 122 -7.27 16.90 -1.76
N LEU A 123 -7.42 15.59 -1.58
CA LEU A 123 -6.30 14.65 -1.54
C LEU A 123 -5.60 14.53 -2.90
N ARG A 124 -6.35 14.63 -4.00
CA ARG A 124 -5.81 14.65 -5.38
C ARG A 124 -4.97 15.90 -5.65
N VAL A 125 -5.46 17.06 -5.21
CA VAL A 125 -4.69 18.31 -5.32
C VAL A 125 -3.42 18.22 -4.48
N LEU A 126 -3.54 17.69 -3.26
CA LEU A 126 -2.43 17.53 -2.33
C LEU A 126 -1.35 16.58 -2.86
N ILE A 127 -1.72 15.40 -3.40
CA ILE A 127 -0.74 14.44 -3.89
C ILE A 127 0.07 15.01 -5.06
N TRP A 128 -0.57 15.69 -6.02
CA TRP A 128 0.15 16.36 -7.11
C TRP A 128 1.07 17.46 -6.60
N PHE A 129 0.58 18.28 -5.68
CA PHE A 129 1.35 19.38 -5.09
C PHE A 129 2.60 18.86 -4.33
N ILE A 130 2.43 17.89 -3.44
CA ILE A 130 3.53 17.28 -2.68
C ILE A 130 4.51 16.58 -3.62
N SER A 131 4.02 15.85 -4.64
CA SER A 131 4.88 15.16 -5.61
C SER A 131 5.80 16.13 -6.35
N VAL A 132 5.25 17.24 -6.85
CA VAL A 132 6.02 18.27 -7.57
C VAL A 132 7.04 18.92 -6.64
N LEU A 133 6.64 19.26 -5.41
CA LEU A 133 7.56 19.82 -4.41
C LEU A 133 8.70 18.85 -4.06
N ALA A 134 8.38 17.57 -3.85
CA ALA A 134 9.36 16.53 -3.54
C ALA A 134 10.35 16.35 -4.69
N LEU A 135 9.87 16.32 -5.94
CA LEU A 135 10.74 16.16 -7.10
C LEU A 135 11.61 17.39 -7.35
N LEU A 136 11.02 18.58 -7.45
CA LEU A 136 11.76 19.80 -7.75
C LEU A 136 12.67 20.21 -6.60
N GLY A 137 12.16 20.21 -5.36
CA GLY A 137 12.91 20.62 -4.18
C GLY A 137 14.13 19.74 -3.96
N ASN A 138 13.97 18.42 -3.94
CA ASN A 138 15.08 17.51 -3.71
C ASN A 138 16.05 17.43 -4.91
N SER A 139 15.57 17.61 -6.14
CA SER A 139 16.46 17.76 -7.30
C SER A 139 17.34 18.99 -7.17
N VAL A 140 16.79 20.14 -6.76
CA VAL A 140 17.58 21.36 -6.53
C VAL A 140 18.60 21.13 -5.41
N VAL A 141 18.21 20.49 -4.30
CA VAL A 141 19.14 20.15 -3.20
C VAL A 141 20.29 19.28 -3.70
N LEU A 142 20.00 18.22 -4.46
CA LEU A 142 21.03 17.35 -5.04
C LEU A 142 21.93 18.11 -6.02
N LEU A 143 21.37 18.92 -6.91
CA LEU A 143 22.13 19.72 -7.87
C LEU A 143 23.08 20.69 -7.17
N VAL A 144 22.61 21.39 -6.13
CA VAL A 144 23.44 22.34 -5.37
C VAL A 144 24.54 21.61 -4.59
N LEU A 145 24.21 20.50 -3.93
CA LEU A 145 25.18 19.78 -3.09
C LEU A 145 26.23 19.03 -3.92
N LEU A 146 25.83 18.42 -5.04
CA LEU A 146 26.74 17.68 -5.94
C LEU A 146 27.49 18.61 -6.90
N GLY A 147 26.90 19.75 -7.28
CA GLY A 147 27.53 20.75 -8.14
C GLY A 147 28.46 21.72 -7.41
N SER A 148 28.44 21.74 -6.07
CA SER A 148 29.31 22.61 -5.28
C SER A 148 30.77 22.14 -5.33
N ARG A 149 31.70 23.07 -5.60
CA ARG A 149 33.16 22.85 -5.47
C ARG A 149 33.62 22.74 -4.01
N ALA A 150 32.72 22.94 -3.04
CA ALA A 150 33.06 22.87 -1.63
C ALA A 150 33.41 21.43 -1.22
N LYS A 151 34.26 21.29 -0.18
CA LYS A 151 34.60 19.98 0.38
C LYS A 151 33.33 19.27 0.89
N LEU A 152 33.19 17.98 0.55
CA LEU A 152 32.09 17.13 0.99
C LEU A 152 32.26 16.81 2.49
N THR A 153 31.50 17.50 3.33
CA THR A 153 31.43 17.22 4.77
C THR A 153 30.45 16.08 5.05
N VAL A 154 30.57 15.42 6.20
CA VAL A 154 29.65 14.33 6.60
C VAL A 154 28.17 14.78 6.56
N PRO A 155 27.78 15.95 7.10
CA PRO A 155 26.40 16.39 7.01
C PRO A 155 25.92 16.61 5.57
N ARG A 156 26.77 17.13 4.68
CA ARG A 156 26.43 17.32 3.26
C ARG A 156 26.24 15.99 2.54
N PHE A 157 27.12 15.03 2.83
CA PHE A 157 27.00 13.66 2.32
C PHE A 157 25.67 13.00 2.75
N LEU A 158 25.30 13.11 4.02
CA LEU A 158 24.03 12.57 4.53
C LEU A 158 22.81 13.31 3.94
N MET A 159 22.87 14.64 3.81
CA MET A 159 21.79 15.40 3.15
C MET A 159 21.58 15.01 1.69
N CYS A 160 22.63 14.63 0.95
CA CYS A 160 22.47 14.08 -0.41
C CYS A 160 21.66 12.79 -0.42
N HIS A 161 21.95 11.87 0.51
CA HIS A 161 21.20 10.60 0.60
C HIS A 161 19.74 10.81 1.01
N LEU A 162 19.48 11.75 1.92
CA LEU A 162 18.12 12.11 2.30
C LEU A 162 17.34 12.69 1.11
N ALA A 163 17.94 13.65 0.39
CA ALA A 163 17.31 14.23 -0.80
C ALA A 163 17.07 13.18 -1.90
N PHE A 164 17.99 12.22 -2.07
CA PHE A 164 17.78 11.10 -2.99
C PHE A 164 16.60 10.22 -2.58
N ALA A 165 16.49 9.86 -1.30
CA ALA A 165 15.38 9.07 -0.80
C ALA A 165 14.03 9.80 -0.97
N ASP A 166 13.98 11.09 -0.67
CA ASP A 166 12.77 11.90 -0.85
C ASP A 166 12.42 12.10 -2.35
N LEU A 167 13.41 12.11 -3.25
CA LEU A 167 13.19 12.06 -4.69
C LEU A 167 12.51 10.75 -5.12
N CYS A 168 12.98 9.62 -4.61
CA CYS A 168 12.35 8.30 -4.83
C CYS A 168 10.90 8.27 -4.30
N MET A 169 10.64 8.87 -3.14
CA MET A 169 9.27 9.03 -2.63
C MET A 169 8.42 9.90 -3.57
N GLY A 170 8.98 10.98 -4.12
CA GLY A 170 8.33 11.80 -5.14
C GLY A 170 7.94 11.02 -6.39
N VAL A 171 8.82 10.13 -6.88
CA VAL A 171 8.54 9.23 -8.02
C VAL A 171 7.37 8.28 -7.70
N TYR A 172 7.35 7.69 -6.49
CA TYR A 172 6.23 6.89 -6.04
C TYR A 172 4.91 7.68 -6.02
N LEU A 173 4.90 8.89 -5.45
CA LEU A 173 3.69 9.71 -5.38
C LEU A 173 3.19 10.12 -6.78
N VAL A 174 4.09 10.42 -7.72
CA VAL A 174 3.71 10.67 -9.12
C VAL A 174 3.11 9.41 -9.75
N ALA A 175 3.65 8.21 -9.48
CA ALA A 175 3.08 6.98 -10.01
C ALA A 175 1.63 6.77 -9.53
N ILE A 176 1.36 7.00 -8.24
CA ILE A 176 0.00 6.92 -7.68
C ILE A 176 -0.91 8.01 -8.28
N ALA A 177 -0.45 9.25 -8.34
CA ALA A 177 -1.22 10.36 -8.91
C ALA A 177 -1.54 10.17 -10.40
N THR A 178 -0.61 9.57 -11.15
CA THR A 178 -0.78 9.22 -12.56
C THR A 178 -1.80 8.10 -12.72
N MET A 179 -1.75 7.06 -11.89
CA MET A 179 -2.77 6.00 -11.95
C MET A 179 -4.15 6.52 -11.57
N ASP A 180 -4.26 7.37 -10.53
CA ASP A 180 -5.53 7.98 -10.12
C ASP A 180 -6.20 8.77 -11.26
N ILE A 181 -5.44 9.58 -12.00
CA ILE A 181 -5.99 10.36 -13.11
C ILE A 181 -6.31 9.50 -14.34
N LEU A 182 -5.51 8.47 -14.64
CA LEU A 182 -5.70 7.60 -15.79
C LEU A 182 -6.92 6.68 -15.64
N THR A 183 -7.21 6.21 -14.43
CA THR A 183 -8.28 5.23 -14.17
C THR A 183 -9.53 5.87 -13.54
N ARG A 184 -9.64 7.20 -13.63
CA ARG A 184 -10.66 7.97 -12.91
C ARG A 184 -12.09 7.49 -13.19
N GLY A 185 -12.87 7.27 -12.13
CA GLY A 185 -14.25 6.81 -12.18
C GLY A 185 -14.43 5.34 -12.59
N GLN A 186 -13.35 4.62 -12.93
CA GLN A 186 -13.40 3.27 -13.47
C GLN A 186 -12.25 2.39 -12.95
N TYR A 187 -11.66 2.72 -11.79
CA TYR A 187 -10.50 2.03 -11.25
C TYR A 187 -10.69 0.51 -11.11
N TYR A 188 -11.88 0.04 -10.73
CA TYR A 188 -12.15 -1.40 -10.57
C TYR A 188 -11.85 -2.25 -11.82
N ASN A 189 -11.96 -1.68 -13.03
CA ASN A 189 -11.62 -2.36 -14.28
C ASN A 189 -10.09 -2.56 -14.44
N PHE A 190 -9.31 -1.65 -13.88
CA PHE A 190 -7.85 -1.63 -13.96
C PHE A 190 -7.17 -2.17 -12.69
N ALA A 191 -7.92 -2.34 -11.59
CA ALA A 191 -7.40 -2.75 -10.28
C ALA A 191 -6.58 -4.05 -10.34
N SER A 192 -7.07 -5.06 -11.07
CA SER A 192 -6.36 -6.33 -11.29
C SER A 192 -4.98 -6.09 -11.92
N ASP A 193 -4.92 -5.33 -13.01
CA ASP A 193 -3.69 -5.14 -13.77
C ASP A 193 -2.71 -4.20 -13.03
N TRP A 194 -3.21 -3.29 -12.20
CA TRP A 194 -2.39 -2.45 -11.33
C TRP A 194 -1.84 -3.22 -10.13
N GLN A 195 -2.70 -3.75 -9.26
CA GLN A 195 -2.32 -4.35 -7.97
C GLN A 195 -1.54 -5.66 -8.11
N MET A 196 -1.86 -6.47 -9.13
CA MET A 196 -1.13 -7.73 -9.41
C MET A 196 -0.02 -7.55 -10.45
N GLY A 197 0.03 -6.40 -11.13
CA GLY A 197 1.03 -6.11 -12.14
C GLY A 197 2.35 -5.60 -11.57
N LEU A 198 3.30 -5.37 -12.48
CA LEU A 198 4.61 -4.80 -12.13
C LEU A 198 4.50 -3.37 -11.60
N GLY A 199 3.48 -2.61 -12.03
CA GLY A 199 3.30 -1.21 -11.63
C GLY A 199 3.20 -1.03 -10.12
N CYS A 200 2.32 -1.80 -9.46
CA CYS A 200 2.19 -1.71 -8.01
C CYS A 200 3.40 -2.30 -7.27
N SER A 201 4.03 -3.33 -7.83
CA SER A 201 5.26 -3.90 -7.25
C SER A 201 6.42 -2.90 -7.27
N THR A 202 6.62 -2.16 -8.36
CA THR A 202 7.67 -1.14 -8.46
C THR A 202 7.34 0.08 -7.62
N ALA A 203 6.09 0.55 -7.61
CA ALA A 203 5.64 1.64 -6.74
C ALA A 203 5.84 1.29 -5.26
N GLY A 204 5.43 0.08 -4.86
CA GLY A 204 5.61 -0.49 -3.53
C GLY A 204 7.07 -0.59 -3.10
N PHE A 205 7.94 -1.01 -4.02
CA PHE A 205 9.38 -1.02 -3.79
C PHE A 205 9.90 0.40 -3.49
N PHE A 206 9.57 1.39 -4.33
CA PHE A 206 10.03 2.76 -4.15
C PHE A 206 9.54 3.38 -2.84
N THR A 207 8.29 3.13 -2.42
CA THR A 207 7.78 3.70 -1.16
C THR A 207 8.52 3.13 0.06
N VAL A 208 8.70 1.81 0.17
CA VAL A 208 9.42 1.21 1.31
C VAL A 208 10.90 1.56 1.27
N PHE A 209 11.54 1.48 0.10
CA PHE A 209 12.94 1.82 -0.05
C PHE A 209 13.20 3.28 0.36
N ALA A 210 12.37 4.21 -0.14
CA ALA A 210 12.49 5.62 0.18
C ALA A 210 12.23 5.90 1.66
N SER A 211 11.17 5.33 2.24
CA SER A 211 10.83 5.59 3.65
C SER A 211 11.90 5.08 4.61
N GLU A 212 12.39 3.86 4.39
CA GLU A 212 13.42 3.25 5.25
C GLU A 212 14.76 3.96 5.10
N LEU A 213 15.14 4.32 3.86
CA LEU A 213 16.37 5.08 3.63
C LEU A 213 16.29 6.50 4.24
N SER A 214 15.15 7.19 4.09
CA SER A 214 14.96 8.54 4.68
C SER A 214 15.01 8.50 6.20
N ILE A 215 14.31 7.56 6.86
CA ILE A 215 14.32 7.44 8.33
C ILE A 215 15.72 7.08 8.84
N PHE A 216 16.38 6.10 8.23
CA PHE A 216 17.75 5.74 8.59
C PHE A 216 18.71 6.91 8.43
N THR A 217 18.63 7.63 7.30
CA THR A 217 19.48 8.79 7.03
C THR A 217 19.22 9.92 8.01
N LEU A 218 17.94 10.19 8.34
CA LEU A 218 17.56 11.19 9.33
C LEU A 218 18.14 10.84 10.70
N THR A 219 18.04 9.58 11.14
CA THR A 219 18.66 9.13 12.39
C THR A 219 20.17 9.30 12.34
N ALA A 220 20.84 8.95 11.24
CA ALA A 220 22.28 9.15 11.08
C ALA A 220 22.69 10.63 11.14
N ILE A 221 21.91 11.53 10.54
CA ILE A 221 22.11 13.00 10.65
C ILE A 221 22.00 13.42 12.12
N THR A 222 20.97 12.97 12.83
CA THR A 222 20.78 13.37 14.24
C THR A 222 21.88 12.85 15.16
N LEU A 223 22.36 11.62 14.94
CA LEU A 223 23.48 11.05 15.68
C LEU A 223 24.80 11.76 15.38
N GLU A 224 25.04 12.11 14.12
CA GLU A 224 26.20 12.93 13.74
C GLU A 224 26.16 14.28 14.44
N ARG A 225 25.01 14.96 14.43
CA ARG A 225 24.83 16.25 15.10
C ARG A 225 25.00 16.15 16.61
N TRP A 226 24.36 15.15 17.23
CA TRP A 226 24.48 14.91 18.67
C TRP A 226 25.93 14.63 19.07
N HIS A 227 26.63 13.75 18.34
CA HIS A 227 28.02 13.43 18.61
C HIS A 227 28.93 14.66 18.45
N THR A 228 28.76 15.44 17.36
CA THR A 228 29.58 16.62 17.10
C THR A 228 29.36 17.73 18.14
N ILE A 229 28.12 17.93 18.62
CA ILE A 229 27.81 18.96 19.62
C ILE A 229 28.27 18.55 21.02
N THR A 230 27.94 17.32 21.45
CA THR A 230 28.30 16.85 22.80
C THR A 230 29.80 16.63 22.97
N HIS A 231 30.51 16.26 21.91
CA HIS A 231 31.95 16.06 21.92
C HIS A 231 32.74 17.18 21.22
N ALA A 232 32.14 18.37 21.04
CA ALA A 232 32.74 19.51 20.35
C ALA A 232 34.12 19.92 20.89
N LEU A 233 34.40 19.66 22.18
CA LEU A 233 35.65 19.99 22.87
C LEU A 233 36.77 18.95 22.73
N ARG A 234 36.53 17.78 22.10
CA ARG A 234 37.57 16.75 21.87
C ARG A 234 37.92 16.67 20.37
N LEU A 235 38.97 17.38 19.95
CA LEU A 235 39.41 17.48 18.55
C LEU A 235 39.70 16.12 17.87
N ASP A 236 40.04 15.08 18.64
CA ASP A 236 40.49 13.77 18.12
C ASP A 236 39.38 12.80 17.70
N ARG A 237 38.12 13.08 18.00
CA ARG A 237 36.99 12.15 17.77
C ARG A 237 36.03 12.54 16.64
N LYS A 238 36.45 13.38 15.69
CA LYS A 238 35.59 13.79 14.57
C LYS A 238 35.14 12.58 13.73
N LEU A 239 33.83 12.48 13.49
CA LEU A 239 33.23 11.51 12.59
C LEU A 239 33.80 11.72 11.18
N ARG A 240 34.63 10.77 10.75
CA ARG A 240 35.24 10.79 9.41
C ARG A 240 34.24 10.31 8.37
N LEU A 241 34.35 10.86 7.15
CA LEU A 241 33.52 10.47 6.00
C LEU A 241 33.54 8.96 5.75
N ARG A 242 34.68 8.29 5.98
CA ARG A 242 34.79 6.83 5.87
C ARG A 242 33.77 6.08 6.75
N HIS A 243 33.59 6.51 8.00
CA HIS A 243 32.61 5.89 8.90
C HIS A 243 31.18 6.16 8.42
N ALA A 244 30.90 7.39 7.96
CA ALA A 244 29.60 7.73 7.40
C ALA A 244 29.27 6.90 6.15
N CYS A 245 30.24 6.66 5.27
CA CYS A 245 30.06 5.79 4.11
C CYS A 245 29.71 4.36 4.54
N VAL A 246 30.42 3.78 5.52
CA VAL A 246 30.12 2.43 6.03
C VAL A 246 28.71 2.37 6.63
N VAL A 247 28.34 3.35 7.48
CA VAL A 247 27.00 3.42 8.08
C VAL A 247 25.91 3.53 7.00
N MET A 248 26.13 4.37 5.99
CA MET A 248 25.17 4.51 4.88
C MET A 248 25.09 3.25 4.02
N SER A 249 26.19 2.54 3.76
CA SER A 249 26.15 1.27 3.03
C SER A 249 25.29 0.22 3.75
N VAL A 250 25.34 0.18 5.09
CA VAL A 250 24.46 -0.67 5.89
C VAL A 250 22.99 -0.24 5.75
N GLY A 251 22.72 1.06 5.85
CA GLY A 251 21.37 1.61 5.67
C GLY A 251 20.77 1.33 4.29
N TRP A 252 21.57 1.46 3.23
CA TRP A 252 21.18 1.12 1.87
C TRP A 252 20.87 -0.36 1.71
N GLY A 253 21.75 -1.23 2.24
CA GLY A 253 21.52 -2.67 2.22
C GLY A 253 20.23 -3.06 2.94
N PHE A 254 19.98 -2.45 4.11
CA PHE A 254 18.75 -2.66 4.87
C PHE A 254 17.51 -2.17 4.11
N ALA A 255 17.50 -0.92 3.61
CA ALA A 255 16.37 -0.35 2.88
C ALA A 255 16.06 -1.10 1.57
N PHE A 256 17.09 -1.56 0.86
CA PHE A 256 16.92 -2.38 -0.33
C PHE A 256 16.34 -3.76 0.01
N LEU A 257 16.88 -4.40 1.05
CA LEU A 257 16.40 -5.71 1.49
C LEU A 257 14.95 -5.61 1.96
N SER A 258 14.60 -4.62 2.79
CA SER A 258 13.23 -4.45 3.28
C SER A 258 12.24 -4.22 2.13
N ALA A 259 12.60 -3.40 1.14
CA ALA A 259 11.77 -3.18 -0.05
C ALA A 259 11.67 -4.40 -0.98
N LEU A 260 12.66 -5.28 -0.99
CA LEU A 260 12.64 -6.49 -1.83
C LEU A 260 11.74 -7.58 -1.22
N LEU A 261 11.64 -7.67 0.11
CA LEU A 261 10.92 -8.76 0.80
C LEU A 261 9.46 -8.96 0.32
N PRO A 262 8.63 -7.92 0.12
CA PRO A 262 7.27 -8.11 -0.41
C PRO A 262 7.25 -8.56 -1.88
N THR A 263 8.28 -8.23 -2.67
CA THR A 263 8.35 -8.67 -4.08
C THR A 263 8.70 -10.16 -4.23
N VAL A 264 9.46 -10.72 -3.27
CA VAL A 264 9.83 -12.15 -3.24
C VAL A 264 8.81 -13.01 -2.49
N GLY A 265 7.65 -12.45 -2.13
CA GLY A 265 6.52 -13.19 -1.55
C GLY A 265 6.52 -13.34 -0.03
N VAL A 266 7.35 -12.59 0.70
CA VAL A 266 7.28 -12.53 2.18
C VAL A 266 6.06 -11.72 2.64
N SER A 267 5.71 -10.68 1.89
CA SER A 267 4.51 -9.86 2.03
C SER A 267 3.95 -9.57 0.62
N SER A 268 3.00 -8.63 0.49
CA SER A 268 2.43 -8.23 -0.80
C SER A 268 2.16 -6.73 -0.84
N TYR A 269 2.63 -6.07 -1.91
CA TYR A 269 2.26 -4.68 -2.21
C TYR A 269 0.86 -4.57 -2.81
N GLY A 270 0.36 -5.62 -3.47
CA GLY A 270 -0.93 -5.62 -4.15
C GLY A 270 -2.16 -5.77 -3.25
N LYS A 271 -2.01 -5.71 -1.93
CA LYS A 271 -3.13 -5.85 -0.98
C LYS A 271 -3.99 -4.59 -0.85
N VAL A 272 -3.39 -3.42 -1.11
CA VAL A 272 -4.08 -2.12 -1.07
C VAL A 272 -3.79 -1.35 -2.36
N SER A 273 -4.72 -0.49 -2.80
CA SER A 273 -4.62 0.22 -4.09
C SER A 273 -3.39 1.12 -4.22
N ILE A 274 -2.90 1.64 -3.09
CA ILE A 274 -1.72 2.52 -2.98
C ILE A 274 -0.40 1.77 -2.80
N CYS A 275 -0.38 0.45 -2.94
CA CYS A 275 0.84 -0.36 -3.00
C CYS A 275 1.70 -0.40 -1.73
N LEU A 276 1.08 -0.22 -0.56
CA LEU A 276 1.73 -0.41 0.74
C LEU A 276 1.69 -1.87 1.17
N PRO A 277 2.74 -2.38 1.86
CA PRO A 277 2.77 -3.75 2.31
C PRO A 277 1.93 -3.91 3.59
N MET A 278 0.60 -3.91 3.45
CA MET A 278 -0.36 -3.98 4.57
C MET A 278 -0.99 -5.38 4.72
N ASP A 279 -0.29 -6.42 4.25
CA ASP A 279 -0.76 -7.80 4.35
C ASP A 279 -0.67 -8.32 5.80
N VAL A 280 -1.81 -8.53 6.45
CA VAL A 280 -1.92 -9.01 7.84
C VAL A 280 -2.60 -10.39 7.96
N GLU A 281 -2.91 -11.04 6.84
CA GLU A 281 -3.58 -12.35 6.85
C GLU A 281 -2.62 -13.48 7.22
N LYS A 282 -1.35 -13.35 6.81
CA LYS A 282 -0.32 -14.37 7.02
C LYS A 282 0.61 -13.96 8.14
N LEU A 283 0.99 -14.93 8.99
CA LEU A 283 1.95 -14.71 10.06
C LEU A 283 3.28 -14.11 9.56
N LYS A 284 3.81 -14.59 8.41
CA LYS A 284 5.05 -14.05 7.82
C LYS A 284 4.92 -12.57 7.43
N SER A 285 3.83 -12.21 6.74
CA SER A 285 3.55 -10.84 6.34
C SER A 285 3.35 -9.95 7.57
N GLN A 286 2.58 -10.40 8.56
CA GLN A 286 2.33 -9.68 9.79
C GLN A 286 3.61 -9.41 10.58
N VAL A 287 4.48 -10.43 10.75
CA VAL A 287 5.79 -10.25 11.40
C VAL A 287 6.63 -9.22 10.66
N TYR A 288 6.65 -9.24 9.33
CA TYR A 288 7.36 -8.25 8.51
C TYR A 288 6.82 -6.82 8.75
N VAL A 289 5.50 -6.61 8.65
CA VAL A 289 4.89 -5.28 8.83
C VAL A 289 5.14 -4.74 10.23
N VAL A 290 4.91 -5.56 11.26
CA VAL A 290 5.15 -5.18 12.66
C VAL A 290 6.63 -4.88 12.89
N THR A 291 7.54 -5.66 12.34
CA THR A 291 8.99 -5.41 12.47
C THR A 291 9.38 -4.06 11.86
N LEU A 292 8.91 -3.73 10.65
CA LEU A 292 9.17 -2.43 10.04
C LEU A 292 8.62 -1.27 10.88
N LEU A 293 7.37 -1.38 11.34
CA LEU A 293 6.77 -0.34 12.18
C LEU A 293 7.54 -0.15 13.49
N LEU A 294 7.95 -1.25 14.15
CA LEU A 294 8.75 -1.18 15.37
C LEU A 294 10.13 -0.55 15.14
N LEU A 295 10.79 -0.86 14.04
CA LEU A 295 12.08 -0.24 13.68
C LEU A 295 11.91 1.27 13.45
N ASN A 296 10.84 1.69 12.78
CA ASN A 296 10.53 3.10 12.57
C ASN A 296 10.21 3.83 13.88
N VAL A 297 9.48 3.19 14.80
CA VAL A 297 9.25 3.73 16.15
C VAL A 297 10.56 3.86 16.92
N LEU A 298 11.43 2.85 16.88
CA LEU A 298 12.73 2.88 17.55
C LEU A 298 13.64 3.99 16.99
N ALA A 299 13.65 4.17 15.67
CA ALA A 299 14.38 5.25 15.01
C ALA A 299 13.85 6.63 15.45
N PHE A 300 12.53 6.81 15.52
CA PHE A 300 11.91 8.03 16.02
C PHE A 300 12.28 8.32 17.48
N LEU A 301 12.19 7.32 18.36
CA LEU A 301 12.60 7.48 19.77
C LEU A 301 14.08 7.86 19.91
N THR A 302 14.95 7.24 19.10
CA THR A 302 16.38 7.56 19.06
C THR A 302 16.59 9.02 18.68
N VAL A 303 15.90 9.50 17.65
CA VAL A 303 15.93 10.91 17.21
C VAL A 303 15.47 11.85 18.33
N CYS A 304 14.36 11.53 19.00
CA CYS A 304 13.85 12.33 20.12
C CYS A 304 14.84 12.42 21.28
N VAL A 305 15.43 11.30 21.69
CA VAL A 305 16.44 11.26 22.77
C VAL A 305 17.69 12.06 22.39
N CYS A 306 18.14 11.97 21.14
CA CYS A 306 19.29 12.73 20.64
C CYS A 306 19.00 14.24 20.68
N TYR A 307 17.85 14.67 20.19
CA TYR A 307 17.47 16.09 20.20
C TYR A 307 17.27 16.63 21.61
N LEU A 308 16.66 15.85 22.51
CA LEU A 308 16.54 16.23 23.92
C LEU A 308 17.92 16.39 24.56
N SER A 309 18.84 15.47 24.29
CA SER A 309 20.22 15.54 24.78
C SER A 309 20.95 16.77 24.26
N ILE A 310 20.84 17.07 22.96
CA ILE A 310 21.40 18.30 22.36
C ILE A 310 20.83 19.53 23.07
N TYR A 311 19.51 19.60 23.24
CA TYR A 311 18.85 20.73 23.89
C TYR A 311 19.37 20.94 25.32
N LEU A 312 19.52 19.87 26.10
CA LEU A 312 20.05 19.93 27.47
C LEU A 312 21.52 20.36 27.50
N THR A 313 22.37 19.85 26.59
CA THR A 313 23.78 20.25 26.48
C THR A 313 23.93 21.72 26.13
N VAL A 314 23.10 22.24 25.22
CA VAL A 314 23.14 23.66 24.82
C VAL A 314 22.61 24.57 25.93
N ARG A 315 21.60 24.13 26.69
CA ARG A 315 21.00 24.91 27.78
C ARG A 315 21.85 24.97 29.05
N ASN A 316 22.61 23.90 29.36
CA ASN A 316 23.46 23.80 30.54
C ASN A 316 24.95 23.67 30.17
N PRO A 317 25.61 24.75 29.70
CA PRO A 317 27.03 24.70 29.32
C PRO A 317 27.96 24.36 30.50
N SER A 318 27.49 24.51 31.76
CA SER A 318 28.24 24.27 32.99
C SER A 318 28.47 22.79 33.34
N SER A 319 27.87 21.84 32.60
CA SER A 319 27.97 20.40 32.87
C SER A 319 28.95 19.65 31.96
N ALA A 320 29.67 20.35 31.07
CA ALA A 320 30.75 19.72 30.32
C ALA A 320 31.81 19.22 31.33
N PRO A 321 32.14 17.92 31.38
CA PRO A 321 33.11 17.43 32.34
C PRO A 321 34.47 18.06 32.05
N ALA A 322 34.89 18.94 32.95
CA ALA A 322 36.24 19.46 33.06
C ALA A 322 37.18 18.33 33.47
N HIS A 323 37.50 17.43 32.54
CA HIS A 323 38.57 16.45 32.71
C HIS A 323 39.32 16.26 31.39
N ALA A 324 40.33 17.10 31.21
CA ALA A 324 41.71 16.71 30.91
C ALA A 324 42.52 18.00 30.69
N ALA A 325 43.17 18.47 31.77
CA ALA A 325 44.44 19.16 31.67
C ALA A 325 45.54 18.15 31.33
#